data_AF-A0A2M6ITR4-F1
#
_entry.id   AF-A0A2M6ITR4-F1
#
_cell.length_a   1.000
_cell.length_b   1.000
_cell.length_c   1.000
_cell.angle_alpha   90.00
_cell.angle_beta   90.00
_cell.angle_gamma   90.00
#
_symmetry.space_group_name_H-M   'P 1'
#
loop_
_entity.id
_entity.type
_entity.pdbx_description
1 polymer ?
#
loop_
_entity_poly.entity_id
_entity_poly.type
_entity_poly.pdbx_seq_one_letter_code
_entity_poly.pdbx_strand_id
1 'polypeptide(L)'
;MEGEFPPYERVVPEEKKTVVKVRKDDLMRNTKLISIFARDFSNVVLYNFTSEGLILSPKKEANEDNTTKQEIQIEGPDIKVAFNYRYVIDFLNNISTEEVVVELLRPDAPVLFKSPKDDTFFHI
;
A
#
# COMPACT_ATOMS: atom_id res chain seq x y z
N MET A 1 -30.59 -8.15 -25.57
CA MET A 1 -30.29 -7.10 -24.57
C MET A 1 -28.78 -6.91 -24.60
N GLU A 2 -28.34 -6.00 -25.47
CA GLU A 2 -26.95 -5.53 -25.52
C GLU A 2 -26.78 -4.58 -24.34
N GLY A 3 -26.17 -5.08 -23.27
CA GLY A 3 -25.73 -4.21 -22.18
C GLY A 3 -24.52 -3.45 -22.67
N GLU A 4 -24.71 -2.18 -23.04
CA GLU A 4 -23.60 -1.25 -23.12
C GLU A 4 -23.01 -1.14 -21.71
N PHE A 5 -21.85 -1.77 -21.52
CA PHE A 5 -21.02 -1.52 -20.36
C PHE A 5 -20.64 -0.04 -20.40
N PRO A 6 -20.89 0.73 -19.32
CA PRO A 6 -20.45 2.12 -19.29
C PRO A 6 -18.93 2.15 -19.53
N PRO A 7 -18.43 3.15 -20.29
CA PRO A 7 -17.01 3.24 -20.57
C PRO A 7 -16.27 3.25 -19.24
N TYR A 8 -15.25 2.40 -19.14
CA TYR A 8 -14.34 2.26 -18.01
C TYR A 8 -13.43 3.51 -17.93
N GLU A 9 -14.03 4.70 -17.92
CA GLU A 9 -13.37 5.98 -17.71
C GLU A 9 -12.92 6.04 -16.25
N ARG A 10 -11.75 5.44 -16.03
CA ARG A 10 -10.70 5.87 -15.10
C ARG A 10 -11.23 6.67 -13.90
N VAL A 11 -11.69 5.98 -12.87
CA VAL A 11 -11.74 6.55 -11.51
C VAL A 11 -10.31 6.59 -10.95
N VAL A 12 -9.40 7.28 -11.64
CA VAL A 12 -8.10 7.66 -11.10
C VAL A 12 -8.35 8.98 -10.38
N PRO A 13 -8.22 9.05 -9.05
CA PRO A 13 -8.43 10.29 -8.32
C PRO A 13 -7.54 11.40 -8.92
N GLU A 14 -8.13 12.49 -9.42
CA GLU A 14 -7.38 13.63 -9.96
C GLU A 14 -6.55 14.33 -8.87
N GLU A 15 -6.89 14.10 -7.60
CA GLU A 15 -6.16 14.62 -6.45
C GLU A 15 -5.45 13.50 -5.70
N LYS A 16 -4.11 13.57 -5.66
CA LYS A 16 -3.25 12.84 -4.74
C LYS A 16 -2.64 13.82 -3.76
N LYS A 17 -2.70 13.52 -2.46
CA LYS A 17 -2.11 14.37 -1.41
C LYS A 17 -0.72 13.90 -1.02
N THR A 18 -0.52 12.58 -0.99
CA THR A 18 0.74 11.96 -0.60
C THR A 18 1.17 10.96 -1.68
N VAL A 19 2.43 11.06 -2.10
CA VAL A 19 3.07 10.15 -3.04
C VAL A 19 4.27 9.54 -2.36
N VAL A 20 4.33 8.21 -2.34
CA VAL A 20 5.41 7.45 -1.71
C VAL A 20 6.10 6.58 -2.75
N LYS A 21 7.44 6.58 -2.77
CA LYS A 21 8.25 5.56 -3.46
C LYS A 21 8.91 4.66 -2.45
N VAL A 22 8.84 3.36 -2.69
CA VAL A 22 9.36 2.33 -1.79
C VAL A 22 9.95 1.16 -2.59
N ARG A 23 11.04 0.57 -2.08
CA ARG A 23 11.62 -0.65 -2.64
C ARG A 23 10.65 -1.81 -2.49
N LYS A 24 10.33 -2.47 -3.60
CA LYS A 24 9.40 -3.59 -3.67
C LYS A 24 9.79 -4.71 -2.70
N ASP A 25 11.05 -5.11 -2.72
CA ASP A 25 11.53 -6.27 -1.95
C ASP A 25 11.47 -6.02 -0.44
N ASP A 26 11.79 -4.80 0.00
CA ASP A 26 11.68 -4.42 1.41
C ASP A 26 10.21 -4.36 1.85
N LEU A 27 9.34 -3.77 1.03
CA LEU A 27 7.91 -3.72 1.30
C LEU A 27 7.30 -5.13 1.39
N MET A 28 7.68 -6.02 0.47
CA MET A 28 7.27 -7.42 0.46
C MET A 28 7.75 -8.15 1.73
N ARG A 29 9.03 -8.01 2.08
CA ARG A 29 9.64 -8.66 3.25
C ARG A 29 8.98 -8.20 4.54
N ASN A 30 8.85 -6.89 4.74
CA ASN A 30 8.28 -6.32 5.95
C ASN A 30 6.78 -6.61 6.06
N THR A 31 6.03 -6.53 4.95
CA THR A 31 4.62 -6.93 4.93
C THR A 31 4.44 -8.39 5.33
N LYS A 32 5.25 -9.30 4.78
CA LYS A 32 5.24 -10.73 5.16
C LYS A 32 5.57 -10.94 6.64
N LEU A 33 6.55 -10.24 7.17
CA LEU A 33 6.94 -10.36 8.58
C LEU A 33 5.79 -9.93 9.51
N ILE A 34 5.18 -8.77 9.26
CA ILE A 34 4.06 -8.29 10.07
C ILE A 34 2.81 -9.16 9.87
N SER A 35 2.64 -9.78 8.71
CA SER A 35 1.49 -10.66 8.42
C SER A 35 1.33 -11.83 9.39
N ILE A 36 2.43 -12.26 10.02
CA ILE A 36 2.45 -13.32 11.04
C ILE A 36 1.57 -12.91 12.22
N PHE A 37 1.68 -11.65 12.66
CA PHE A 37 0.91 -11.08 13.77
C PHE A 37 -0.47 -10.57 13.33
N ALA A 38 -0.62 -10.15 12.08
CA ALA A 38 -1.88 -9.61 11.57
C ALA A 38 -2.95 -10.67 11.25
N ARG A 39 -2.59 -11.96 11.23
CA ARG A 39 -3.49 -13.08 10.87
C ARG A 39 -4.74 -13.13 11.75
N ASP A 40 -4.57 -12.90 13.05
CA ASP A 40 -5.66 -12.92 14.03
C ASP A 40 -6.49 -11.63 14.01
N PHE A 41 -6.02 -10.61 13.28
CA PHE A 41 -6.65 -9.29 13.19
C PHE A 41 -7.15 -8.98 11.77
N SER A 42 -7.91 -9.93 11.22
CA SER A 42 -8.54 -9.81 9.90
C SER A 42 -7.55 -9.63 8.74
N ASN A 43 -6.29 -10.03 8.92
CA ASN A 43 -5.21 -9.85 7.95
C ASN A 43 -4.89 -8.37 7.68
N VAL A 44 -5.17 -7.50 8.64
CA VAL A 44 -4.95 -6.06 8.49
C VAL A 44 -3.59 -5.66 9.06
N VAL A 45 -2.80 -5.02 8.21
CA VAL A 45 -1.55 -4.35 8.57
C VAL A 45 -1.77 -2.84 8.46
N LEU A 46 -1.30 -2.10 9.46
CA LEU A 46 -1.26 -0.64 9.45
C LEU A 46 0.06 -0.20 8.80
N TYR A 47 -0.05 0.67 7.80
CA TYR A 47 1.06 1.29 7.10
C TYR A 47 1.06 2.77 7.47
N ASN A 48 2.04 3.18 8.26
CA ASN A 48 2.23 4.57 8.66
C ASN A 48 3.38 5.16 7.85
N PHE A 49 3.02 5.91 6.81
CA PHE A 49 3.97 6.61 5.94
C PHE A 49 4.29 7.97 6.54
N THR A 50 5.55 8.19 6.90
CA THR A 50 6.01 9.46 7.46
C THR A 50 7.26 9.95 6.75
N SER A 51 7.60 11.23 6.95
CA SER A 51 8.89 11.79 6.49
C SER A 51 10.12 11.05 7.01
N GLU A 52 9.99 10.24 8.06
CA GLU A 52 11.08 9.45 8.64
C GLU A 52 11.12 7.99 8.17
N GLY A 53 10.14 7.53 7.39
CA GLY A 53 10.06 6.14 6.94
C GLY A 53 8.63 5.59 6.88
N LEU A 54 8.51 4.35 6.43
CA LEU A 54 7.29 3.56 6.53
C LEU A 54 7.39 2.62 7.73
N ILE A 55 6.47 2.76 8.67
CA ILE A 55 6.30 1.87 9.81
C ILE A 55 5.13 0.91 9.54
N LEU A 56 5.37 -0.40 9.69
CA LEU A 56 4.35 -1.44 9.52
C LEU A 56 4.08 -2.14 10.86
N SER A 57 2.81 -2.30 11.21
CA SER A 57 2.40 -2.97 12.46
C SER A 57 1.07 -3.72 12.30
N PRO A 58 0.76 -4.71 13.16
CA PRO A 58 -0.56 -5.33 13.17
C PRO A 58 -1.64 -4.31 13.60
N LYS A 59 -2.89 -4.56 13.20
CA LYS A 59 -4.03 -3.69 13.55
C LYS A 59 -4.24 -3.52 15.06
N LYS A 60 -3.88 -4.53 15.85
CA LYS A 60 -4.01 -4.53 17.32
C LYS A 60 -2.74 -5.10 17.94
N GLU A 61 -2.53 -4.77 19.21
CA GLU A 61 -1.42 -5.30 20.02
C GLU A 61 -0.03 -4.98 19.43
N ALA A 62 0.10 -3.85 18.75
CA ALA A 62 1.37 -3.37 18.23
C ALA A 62 2.32 -2.97 19.37
N ASN A 63 3.56 -3.45 19.30
CA ASN A 63 4.68 -3.15 20.18
C ASN A 63 5.99 -3.13 19.36
N GLU A 64 7.13 -2.94 20.03
CA GLU A 64 8.43 -2.86 19.35
C GLU A 64 8.82 -4.19 18.67
N ASP A 65 8.48 -5.33 19.26
CA ASP A 65 8.86 -6.66 18.74
C ASP A 65 8.08 -7.09 17.49
N ASN A 66 6.90 -6.50 17.25
CA ASN A 66 6.03 -6.81 16.11
C ASN A 66 5.80 -5.61 15.19
N THR A 67 6.71 -4.64 15.21
CA THR A 67 6.70 -3.48 14.32
C THR A 67 7.98 -3.46 13.49
N THR A 68 7.88 -3.04 12.23
CA THR A 68 9.04 -2.85 11.35
C THR A 68 9.07 -1.45 10.80
N LYS A 69 10.27 -0.96 10.47
CA LYS A 69 10.49 0.32 9.81
C LYS A 69 11.36 0.12 8.58
N GLN A 70 11.04 0.83 7.51
CA GLN A 70 11.85 0.88 6.29
C GLN A 70 11.93 2.30 5.73
N GLU A 71 12.97 2.56 4.95
CA GLU A 71 13.14 3.84 4.26
C GLU A 71 12.14 3.96 3.11
N ILE A 72 11.64 5.18 2.91
CA ILE A 72 10.77 5.56 1.79
C ILE A 72 11.16 6.96 1.32
N GLN A 73 10.78 7.29 0.08
CA GLN A 73 10.70 8.68 -0.36
C GLN A 73 9.22 9.09 -0.30
N ILE A 74 8.91 10.19 0.38
CA ILE A 74 7.54 10.69 0.53
C ILE A 74 7.47 12.15 0.12
N GLU A 75 6.45 12.48 -0.66
CA GLU A 75 6.07 13.84 -1.01
C GLU A 75 4.62 14.05 -0.55
N GLY A 76 4.38 15.04 0.31
CA GLY A 76 3.07 15.30 0.91
C GLY A 76 3.01 15.00 2.41
N PRO A 77 1.83 15.07 3.03
CA PRO A 77 1.66 14.87 4.47
C PRO A 77 1.79 13.39 4.87
N ASP A 78 2.21 13.18 6.10
CA ASP A 78 2.18 11.88 6.76
C ASP A 78 0.77 11.28 6.74
N ILE A 79 0.69 9.98 6.52
CA ILE A 79 -0.59 9.28 6.44
C ILE A 79 -0.49 7.85 6.95
N LYS A 80 -1.51 7.44 7.70
CA LYS A 80 -1.67 6.08 8.20
C LYS A 80 -2.87 5.42 7.54
N VAL A 81 -2.64 4.27 6.93
CA VAL A 81 -3.69 3.51 6.23
C VAL A 81 -3.65 2.04 6.66
N ALA A 82 -4.83 1.42 6.70
CA ALA A 82 -4.97 0.00 7.00
C ALA A 82 -5.21 -0.78 5.70
N PHE A 83 -4.34 -1.75 5.39
CA PHE A 83 -4.53 -2.63 4.25
C PHE A 83 -4.74 -4.08 4.69
N ASN A 84 -5.57 -4.81 3.95
CA ASN A 84 -5.47 -6.26 3.96
C ASN A 84 -4.17 -6.66 3.27
N TYR A 85 -3.23 -7.23 4.04
CA TYR A 85 -1.88 -7.50 3.54
C TYR A 85 -1.87 -8.50 2.37
N ARG A 86 -2.90 -9.35 2.25
CA ARG A 86 -2.97 -10.35 1.17
C ARG A 86 -2.99 -9.67 -0.19
N TYR A 87 -3.83 -8.65 -0.33
CA TYR A 87 -3.95 -7.90 -1.58
C TYR A 87 -2.66 -7.15 -1.93
N VAL A 88 -1.97 -6.61 -0.92
CA VAL A 88 -0.65 -5.97 -1.10
C VAL A 88 0.37 -7.01 -1.58
N ILE A 89 0.46 -8.17 -0.93
CA ILE A 89 1.39 -9.25 -1.33
C ILE A 89 1.07 -9.73 -2.74
N ASP A 90 -0.21 -9.93 -3.07
CA ASP A 90 -0.64 -10.38 -4.40
C ASP A 90 -0.22 -9.37 -5.47
N PHE A 91 -0.46 -8.08 -5.25
CA PHE A 91 0.04 -7.02 -6.15
C PHE A 91 1.57 -7.10 -6.31
N LEU A 92 2.32 -7.14 -5.21
CA LEU A 92 3.77 -7.14 -5.24
C LEU A 92 4.34 -8.37 -5.95
N ASN A 93 3.69 -9.53 -5.87
CA ASN A 93 4.10 -10.72 -6.62
C ASN A 93 3.94 -10.57 -8.14
N ASN A 94 3.04 -9.71 -8.61
CA ASN A 94 2.66 -9.59 -10.02
C ASN A 94 3.37 -8.43 -10.77
N ILE A 95 4.10 -7.57 -10.06
CA ILE A 95 4.89 -6.50 -10.70
C ILE A 95 6.35 -6.91 -10.89
N SER A 96 6.99 -6.49 -11.98
CA SER A 96 8.38 -6.82 -12.30
C SER A 96 9.40 -5.79 -11.80
N THR A 97 8.94 -4.63 -11.31
CA THR A 97 9.80 -3.49 -10.97
C THR A 97 10.42 -3.57 -9.58
N GLU A 98 11.60 -2.97 -9.43
CA GLU A 98 12.32 -2.88 -8.15
C GLU A 98 11.68 -1.89 -7.18
N GLU A 99 10.90 -0.93 -7.70
CA GLU A 99 10.22 0.10 -6.93
C GLU A 99 8.71 0.06 -7.14
N VAL A 100 7.99 0.53 -6.14
CA VAL A 100 6.54 0.74 -6.13
C VAL A 100 6.26 2.18 -5.78
N VAL A 101 5.30 2.78 -6.49
CA VAL A 101 4.73 4.07 -6.13
C VAL A 101 3.37 3.86 -5.49
N VAL A 102 3.14 4.49 -4.35
CA VAL A 102 1.86 4.50 -3.64
C VAL A 102 1.31 5.91 -3.65
N GLU A 103 0.12 6.10 -4.19
CA GLU A 103 -0.56 7.40 -4.23
C GLU A 103 -1.78 7.37 -3.31
N LEU A 104 -1.83 8.35 -2.40
CA LEU A 104 -2.74 8.38 -1.26
C LEU A 104 -3.44 9.75 -1.21
N LEU A 105 -4.76 9.72 -0.98
CA LEU A 105 -5.59 10.94 -0.85
C LEU A 105 -5.97 11.22 0.61
N ARG A 106 -6.61 10.24 1.27
CA ARG A 106 -7.04 10.27 2.67
C ARG A 106 -7.03 8.84 3.23
N PRO A 107 -6.98 8.64 4.57
CA PRO A 107 -6.89 7.30 5.17
C PRO A 107 -8.03 6.33 4.81
N ASP A 108 -9.18 6.87 4.45
CA ASP A 108 -10.42 6.16 4.10
C ASP A 108 -10.70 6.17 2.59
N ALA A 109 -9.82 6.78 1.79
CA ALA A 109 -9.94 6.80 0.33
C ALA A 109 -9.24 5.59 -0.29
N PRO A 110 -9.66 5.15 -1.49
CA PRO A 110 -8.93 4.14 -2.25
C PRO A 110 -7.46 4.53 -2.42
N VAL A 111 -6.58 3.54 -2.32
CA VAL A 111 -5.14 3.70 -2.49
C VAL A 111 -4.70 3.07 -3.79
N LEU A 112 -3.88 3.81 -4.53
CA LEU A 112 -3.34 3.35 -5.79
C LEU A 112 -1.90 2.86 -5.60
N PHE A 113 -1.69 1.57 -5.79
CA PHE A 113 -0.37 0.99 -5.96
C PHE A 113 -0.06 0.88 -7.44
N LYS A 114 1.11 1.37 -7.86
CA LYS A 114 1.53 1.31 -9.26
C LYS A 114 3.00 0.95 -9.41
N SER A 115 3.30 0.30 -10.52
CA SER A 115 4.66 0.17 -10.99
C SER A 115 5.09 1.48 -11.68
N PRO A 116 6.34 1.95 -11.50
CA PRO A 116 6.86 3.08 -12.27
C PRO A 116 7.02 2.81 -13.77
N LYS A 117 7.08 1.53 -14.19
CA LYS A 117 7.42 1.12 -15.57
C LYS A 117 6.33 0.34 -16.28
N ASP A 118 5.42 -0.31 -15.55
CA ASP A 118 4.25 -0.99 -16.11
C ASP A 118 3.00 -0.16 -15.81
N ASP A 119 2.11 0.01 -16.80
CA ASP A 119 0.73 0.53 -16.63
C ASP A 119 -0.16 -0.43 -15.80
N THR A 120 0.44 -1.29 -14.97
CA THR A 120 -0.24 -2.16 -14.02
C THR A 120 -0.57 -1.35 -12.77
N PHE A 121 -1.86 -1.10 -12.59
CA PHE A 121 -2.41 -0.38 -11.44
C PHE A 121 -3.23 -1.34 -10.58
N PHE A 122 -3.09 -1.21 -9.27
CA PHE A 122 -3.90 -1.96 -8.32
C PHE A 122 -4.56 -1.00 -7.33
N HIS A 123 -5.88 -1.00 -7.34
CA HIS A 123 -6.72 -0.23 -6.44
C HIS A 123 -7.08 -1.08 -5.23
N ILE A 124 -6.74 -0.59 -4.02
CA ILE A 124 -7.13 -1.18 -2.74
C ILE A 124 -8.03 -0.21 -1.98
#